data_AF-A0A9D6AA21-F1
#
_entry.id   AF-A0A9D6AA21-F1
#
_cell.length_a   1.000
_cell.length_b   1.000
_cell.length_c   1.000
_cell.angle_alpha   90.00
_cell.angle_beta   90.00
_cell.angle_gamma   90.00
#
_symmetry.space_group_name_H-M   'P 1'
#
loop_
_entity.id
_entity.type
_entity.pdbx_description
1 polymer ?
#
loop_
_entity_poly.entity_id
_entity_poly.type
_entity_poly.pdbx_seq_one_letter_code
_entity_poly.pdbx_strand_id
1 'polypeptide(L)'
;MRRLFLILILLCIAILGKAQYGNYLQLTAVELLQYQQQKLRKMPTVAPFKRYGLRRIRVSKYLDDSDPRHIWGWHLQPNEQYEVPEPLYKLFRKTDESSLAVIDTQGAGIEVVFWDKNYYRRFAQQLRNIGFVVSNSNAATNVLQFRKSDTTVHVDVTIWPDVYILKVE
;
A
#
# COMPACT_ATOMS: atom_id res chain seq x y z
N MET A 1 -15.09 -11.09 -42.73
CA MET A 1 -15.74 -11.04 -41.40
C MET A 1 -14.86 -11.51 -40.23
N ARG A 2 -14.16 -12.66 -40.33
CA ARG A 2 -13.33 -13.22 -39.23
C ARG A 2 -12.20 -12.29 -38.71
N ARG A 3 -11.53 -11.53 -39.60
CA ARG A 3 -10.49 -10.55 -39.24
C ARG A 3 -11.02 -9.34 -38.46
N LEU A 4 -12.16 -8.79 -38.87
CA LEU A 4 -12.81 -7.66 -38.18
C LEU A 4 -13.27 -8.04 -36.77
N PHE A 5 -13.76 -9.28 -36.60
CA PHE A 5 -14.15 -9.81 -35.30
C PHE A 5 -12.95 -9.97 -34.35
N LEU A 6 -11.80 -10.45 -34.85
CA LEU A 6 -10.56 -10.54 -34.07
C LEU A 6 -10.03 -9.15 -33.64
N ILE A 7 -10.07 -8.17 -34.55
CA ILE A 7 -9.67 -6.79 -34.24
C ILE A 7 -10.58 -6.20 -33.17
N LEU A 8 -11.90 -6.43 -33.26
CA LEU A 8 -12.86 -5.98 -32.26
C LEU A 8 -12.58 -6.62 -30.88
N ILE A 9 -12.30 -7.92 -30.83
CA ILE A 9 -11.93 -8.62 -29.57
C ILE A 9 -10.67 -8.01 -28.96
N LEU A 10 -9.62 -7.81 -29.76
CA LEU A 10 -8.36 -7.20 -29.29
C LEU A 10 -8.57 -5.78 -28.75
N LEU A 11 -9.41 -4.99 -29.40
CA LEU A 11 -9.81 -3.65 -28.95
C LEU A 11 -10.58 -3.71 -27.63
N CYS A 12 -11.55 -4.62 -27.49
CA CYS A 12 -12.28 -4.82 -26.25
C CYS A 12 -11.35 -5.23 -25.10
N ILE A 13 -10.37 -6.11 -25.33
CA ILE A 13 -9.37 -6.48 -24.32
C ILE A 13 -8.57 -5.26 -23.86
N ALA A 14 -8.13 -4.41 -24.78
CA ALA A 14 -7.39 -3.20 -24.45
C ALA A 14 -8.23 -2.19 -23.63
N ILE A 15 -9.50 -2.03 -23.98
CA ILE A 15 -10.43 -1.11 -23.29
C ILE A 15 -10.79 -1.65 -21.90
N LEU A 16 -11.09 -2.94 -21.77
CA LEU A 16 -11.43 -3.59 -20.49
C LEU A 16 -10.24 -3.58 -19.52
N GLY A 17 -9.01 -3.80 -20.02
CA GLY A 17 -7.80 -3.68 -19.20
C GLY A 17 -7.58 -2.27 -18.65
N LYS A 18 -7.94 -1.22 -19.41
CA LYS A 18 -7.89 0.18 -18.96
C LYS A 18 -9.01 0.52 -17.97
N ALA A 19 -10.19 -0.06 -18.13
CA ALA A 19 -11.32 0.16 -17.21
C ALA A 19 -11.03 -0.38 -15.79
N GLN A 20 -10.32 -1.51 -15.68
CA GLN A 20 -9.89 -2.05 -14.38
C GLN A 20 -8.93 -1.12 -13.62
N TYR A 21 -8.17 -0.26 -14.32
CA TYR A 21 -7.25 0.70 -13.71
C TYR A 21 -7.98 1.78 -12.89
N GLY A 22 -9.24 2.08 -13.21
CA GLY A 22 -10.08 3.04 -12.48
C GLY A 22 -10.50 2.58 -11.08
N ASN A 23 -10.42 1.27 -10.80
CA ASN A 23 -10.79 0.71 -9.49
C ASN A 23 -9.68 0.80 -8.45
N TYR A 24 -8.45 1.12 -8.85
CA TYR A 24 -7.33 1.20 -7.92
C TYR A 24 -7.32 2.53 -7.19
N LEU A 25 -7.22 2.46 -5.88
CA LEU A 25 -6.97 3.60 -5.02
C LEU A 25 -5.69 4.35 -5.44
N GLN A 26 -5.76 5.68 -5.59
CA GLN A 26 -4.69 6.52 -6.17
C GLN A 26 -3.77 7.17 -5.11
N LEU A 27 -3.54 6.49 -3.98
CA LEU A 27 -2.54 6.92 -3.00
C LEU A 27 -1.13 6.88 -3.60
N THR A 28 -0.35 7.94 -3.37
CA THR A 28 1.00 8.08 -3.95
C THR A 28 2.11 7.93 -2.92
N ALA A 29 3.29 7.48 -3.37
CA ALA A 29 4.49 7.42 -2.54
C ALA A 29 4.89 8.80 -2.00
N VAL A 30 4.72 9.85 -2.81
CA VAL A 30 5.08 11.23 -2.43
C VAL A 30 4.29 11.69 -1.20
N GLU A 31 3.00 11.39 -1.16
CA GLU A 31 2.13 11.81 -0.06
C GLU A 31 2.38 11.02 1.22
N LEU A 32 2.70 9.73 1.08
CA LEU A 32 3.16 8.90 2.20
C LEU A 32 4.46 9.45 2.80
N LEU A 33 5.43 9.79 1.94
CA LEU A 33 6.71 10.36 2.36
C LEU A 33 6.54 11.73 3.03
N GLN A 34 5.73 12.62 2.44
CA GLN A 34 5.45 13.94 3.02
C GLN A 34 4.76 13.82 4.37
N TYR A 35 3.77 12.94 4.47
CA TYR A 35 3.06 12.69 5.72
C TYR A 35 4.00 12.13 6.79
N GLN A 36 4.84 11.14 6.45
CA GLN A 36 5.84 10.60 7.37
C GLN A 36 6.85 11.66 7.81
N GLN A 37 7.35 12.47 6.88
CA GLN A 37 8.31 13.54 7.20
C GLN A 37 7.71 14.58 8.15
N GLN A 38 6.45 14.95 7.96
CA GLN A 38 5.77 15.88 8.87
C GLN A 38 5.55 15.26 10.26
N LYS A 39 5.21 13.95 10.33
CA LYS A 39 5.12 13.21 11.61
C LYS A 39 6.45 13.20 12.36
N LEU A 40 7.55 12.90 11.67
CA LEU A 40 8.90 12.91 12.26
C LEU A 40 9.30 14.28 12.81
N ARG A 41 8.84 15.37 12.17
CA ARG A 41 9.05 16.75 12.62
C ARG A 41 8.13 17.17 13.77
N LYS A 42 7.28 16.28 14.30
CA LYS A 42 6.28 16.56 15.34
C LYS A 42 5.35 17.72 14.97
N MET A 43 5.12 17.93 13.67
CA MET A 43 4.15 18.92 13.21
C MET A 43 2.72 18.38 13.40
N PRO A 44 1.72 19.24 13.64
CA PRO A 44 0.32 18.84 13.58
C PRO A 44 0.01 18.26 12.20
N THR A 45 -0.28 16.96 12.14
CA THR A 45 -0.45 16.23 10.88
C THR A 45 -1.80 15.54 10.84
N VAL A 46 -2.52 15.74 9.74
CA VAL A 46 -3.79 15.06 9.48
C VAL A 46 -3.54 13.94 8.48
N ALA A 47 -3.95 12.72 8.85
CA ALA A 47 -3.80 11.55 8.00
C ALA A 47 -4.51 11.76 6.64
N PRO A 48 -3.79 11.67 5.50
CA PRO A 48 -4.35 12.01 4.19
C PRO A 48 -5.20 10.89 3.58
N PHE A 49 -5.52 9.83 4.32
CA PHE A 49 -6.11 8.61 3.74
C PHE A 49 -7.59 8.77 3.34
N LYS A 50 -8.34 9.58 4.10
CA LYS A 50 -9.78 9.76 3.87
C LYS A 50 -10.10 10.35 2.49
N ARG A 51 -9.26 11.26 1.97
CA ARG A 51 -9.48 11.88 0.64
C ARG A 51 -9.35 10.89 -0.54
N TYR A 52 -8.74 9.73 -0.32
CA TYR A 52 -8.69 8.64 -1.32
C TYR A 52 -9.83 7.63 -1.16
N GLY A 53 -10.75 7.85 -0.22
CA GLY A 53 -11.85 6.93 0.04
C GLY A 53 -11.56 5.85 1.08
N LEU A 54 -10.37 5.82 1.70
CA LEU A 54 -10.12 4.90 2.80
C LEU A 54 -11.02 5.23 4.00
N ARG A 55 -11.55 4.19 4.62
CA ARG A 55 -12.35 4.29 5.84
C ARG A 55 -11.50 3.89 7.04
N ARG A 56 -11.61 4.63 8.14
CA ARG A 56 -10.96 4.26 9.39
C ARG A 56 -11.64 3.02 9.95
N ILE A 57 -10.87 1.98 10.24
CA ILE A 57 -11.34 0.73 10.83
C ILE A 57 -10.97 0.74 12.30
N ARG A 58 -11.96 0.50 13.17
CA ARG A 58 -11.72 0.29 14.60
C ARG A 58 -11.58 -1.20 14.86
N VAL A 59 -10.50 -1.59 15.52
CA VAL A 59 -10.18 -2.99 15.84
C VAL A 59 -10.10 -3.19 17.35
N SER A 60 -11.06 -2.60 18.09
CA SER A 60 -11.13 -2.61 19.56
C SER A 60 -11.29 -4.00 20.18
N LYS A 61 -11.67 -5.01 19.37
CA LYS A 61 -11.68 -6.42 19.81
C LYS A 61 -10.26 -6.98 20.01
N TYR A 62 -9.29 -6.45 19.29
CA TYR A 62 -7.93 -7.01 19.21
C TYR A 62 -6.85 -6.06 19.73
N LEU A 63 -7.11 -4.76 19.69
CA LEU A 63 -6.21 -3.71 20.17
C LEU A 63 -6.89 -2.90 21.26
N ASP A 64 -6.12 -2.51 22.27
CA ASP A 64 -6.56 -1.59 23.31
C ASP A 64 -6.91 -0.22 22.68
N ASP A 65 -7.83 0.52 23.31
CA ASP A 65 -8.20 1.86 22.85
C ASP A 65 -7.02 2.87 22.88
N SER A 66 -5.98 2.57 23.66
CA SER A 66 -4.74 3.34 23.73
C SER A 66 -3.68 2.92 22.69
N ASP A 67 -3.95 1.91 21.86
CA ASP A 67 -3.00 1.45 20.85
C ASP A 67 -2.69 2.60 19.85
N PRO A 68 -1.41 2.91 19.59
CA PRO A 68 -1.04 4.03 18.72
C PRO A 68 -1.34 3.78 17.24
N ARG A 69 -1.79 2.58 16.85
CA ARG A 69 -1.98 2.18 15.45
C ARG A 69 -3.39 2.53 14.98
N HIS A 70 -3.44 3.33 13.92
CA HIS A 70 -4.66 3.67 13.22
C HIS A 70 -4.73 2.93 11.89
N ILE A 71 -5.78 2.14 11.74
CA ILE A 71 -5.99 1.34 10.54
C ILE A 71 -6.99 2.02 9.61
N TRP A 72 -6.64 2.07 8.33
CA TRP A 72 -7.47 2.59 7.25
C TRP A 72 -7.59 1.53 6.18
N GLY A 73 -8.79 1.30 5.66
CA GLY A 73 -9.04 0.23 4.70
C GLY A 73 -9.83 0.67 3.47
N TRP A 74 -9.52 0.04 2.35
CA TRP A 74 -10.25 0.08 1.09
C TRP A 74 -10.55 -1.35 0.65
N HIS A 75 -11.84 -1.66 0.46
CA HIS A 75 -12.32 -2.97 0.02
C HIS A 75 -11.84 -4.14 0.89
N LEU A 76 -11.87 -3.96 2.22
CA LEU A 76 -11.47 -4.99 3.18
C LEU A 76 -12.69 -5.59 3.89
N GLN A 77 -12.62 -6.89 4.14
CA GLN A 77 -13.55 -7.60 5.01
C GLN A 77 -12.81 -8.08 6.28
N PRO A 78 -13.50 -8.21 7.42
CA PRO A 78 -12.90 -8.80 8.61
C PRO A 78 -12.45 -10.25 8.37
N ASN A 79 -11.33 -10.64 8.97
CA ASN A 79 -10.91 -12.03 9.06
C ASN A 79 -11.28 -12.59 10.44
N GLU A 80 -12.32 -13.42 10.51
CA GLU A 80 -12.77 -14.03 11.77
C GLU A 80 -11.80 -15.06 12.34
N GLN A 81 -10.87 -15.56 11.51
CA GLN A 81 -9.84 -16.54 11.88
C GLN A 81 -8.55 -15.88 12.40
N TYR A 82 -8.52 -14.55 12.52
CA TYR A 82 -7.34 -13.86 13.04
C TYR A 82 -7.14 -14.18 14.52
N GLU A 83 -5.90 -14.51 14.87
CA GLU A 83 -5.47 -14.77 16.25
C GLU A 83 -4.26 -13.91 16.60
N VAL A 84 -4.21 -13.40 17.82
CA VAL A 84 -3.02 -12.74 18.36
C VAL A 84 -1.99 -13.85 18.65
N PRO A 85 -0.72 -13.76 18.20
CA PRO A 85 0.02 -12.53 17.86
C PRO A 85 0.30 -12.33 16.35
N GLU A 86 -0.61 -12.75 15.47
CA GLU A 86 -0.40 -12.58 14.03
C GLU A 86 -0.22 -11.10 13.60
N PRO A 87 0.48 -10.82 12.48
CA PRO A 87 0.58 -9.47 11.93
C PRO A 87 -0.79 -8.82 11.69
N LEU A 88 -0.94 -7.54 12.05
CA LEU A 88 -2.23 -6.84 11.99
C LEU A 88 -2.92 -6.85 10.63
N TYR A 89 -2.16 -6.89 9.54
CA TYR A 89 -2.78 -6.91 8.22
C TYR A 89 -3.61 -8.19 7.97
N LYS A 90 -3.35 -9.27 8.71
CA LYS A 90 -4.15 -10.51 8.70
C LYS A 90 -5.50 -10.37 9.38
N LEU A 91 -5.78 -9.25 10.06
CA LEU A 91 -7.14 -8.88 10.52
C LEU A 91 -8.13 -8.76 9.37
N PHE A 92 -7.62 -8.61 8.14
CA PHE A 92 -8.42 -8.31 6.98
C PHE A 92 -8.25 -9.36 5.88
N ARG A 93 -9.35 -9.66 5.20
CA ARG A 93 -9.38 -10.35 3.92
C ARG A 93 -9.58 -9.31 2.82
N LYS A 94 -8.85 -9.44 1.72
CA LYS A 94 -9.11 -8.66 0.51
C LYS A 94 -10.48 -9.02 -0.07
N THR A 95 -11.25 -8.03 -0.50
CA THR A 95 -12.48 -8.27 -1.27
C THR A 95 -12.16 -8.51 -2.75
N ASP A 96 -11.13 -7.82 -3.25
CA ASP A 96 -10.67 -7.87 -4.64
C ASP A 96 -9.17 -7.51 -4.73
N GLU A 97 -8.60 -7.47 -5.93
CA GLU A 97 -7.19 -7.10 -6.15
C GLU A 97 -6.90 -5.60 -5.90
N SER A 98 -7.93 -4.75 -5.88
CA SER A 98 -7.79 -3.32 -5.55
C SER A 98 -7.71 -3.05 -4.05
N SER A 99 -7.92 -4.07 -3.23
CA SER A 99 -7.97 -3.95 -1.77
C SER A 99 -6.63 -3.46 -1.21
N LEU A 100 -6.70 -2.55 -0.24
CA LEU A 100 -5.54 -1.90 0.35
C LEU A 100 -5.81 -1.53 1.80
N ALA A 101 -4.83 -1.77 2.67
CA ALA A 101 -4.84 -1.32 4.05
C ALA A 101 -3.67 -0.35 4.31
N VAL A 102 -3.88 0.62 5.20
CA VAL A 102 -2.82 1.44 5.76
C VAL A 102 -2.87 1.29 7.27
N ILE A 103 -1.75 0.86 7.85
CA ILE A 103 -1.51 0.80 9.29
C ILE A 103 -0.58 1.96 9.62
N ASP A 104 -1.15 3.02 10.17
CA ASP A 104 -0.45 4.23 10.55
C ASP A 104 -0.15 4.21 12.05
N THR A 105 1.11 4.06 12.43
CA THR A 105 1.50 4.03 13.85
C THR A 105 1.86 5.44 14.31
N GLN A 106 1.15 5.98 15.30
CA GLN A 106 1.47 7.29 15.88
C GLN A 106 2.90 7.30 16.42
N GLY A 107 3.71 8.28 15.99
CA GLY A 107 5.11 8.42 16.41
C GLY A 107 6.10 7.45 15.75
N ALA A 108 5.64 6.54 14.88
CA ALA A 108 6.49 5.61 14.14
C ALA A 108 6.15 5.63 12.64
N GLY A 109 6.53 4.57 11.92
CA GLY A 109 6.31 4.44 10.49
C GLY A 109 4.86 4.16 10.08
N ILE A 110 4.68 4.10 8.76
CA ILE A 110 3.43 3.75 8.09
C ILE A 110 3.65 2.47 7.31
N GLU A 111 2.72 1.54 7.40
CA GLU A 111 2.70 0.33 6.58
C GLU A 111 1.50 0.38 5.64
N VAL A 112 1.76 0.21 4.34
CA VAL A 112 0.74 0.10 3.29
C VAL A 112 0.74 -1.32 2.79
N VAL A 113 -0.36 -2.01 3.02
CA VAL A 113 -0.55 -3.43 2.68
C VAL A 113 -1.45 -3.53 1.47
N PHE A 114 -1.02 -4.26 0.46
CA PHE A 114 -1.77 -4.45 -0.77
C PHE A 114 -1.48 -5.82 -1.37
N TRP A 115 -2.42 -6.35 -2.13
CA TRP A 115 -2.36 -7.73 -2.64
C TRP A 115 -1.98 -7.80 -4.13
N ASP A 116 -2.27 -6.75 -4.90
CA ASP A 116 -1.91 -6.70 -6.32
C ASP A 116 -0.54 -6.03 -6.56
N LYS A 117 0.31 -6.71 -7.34
CA LYS A 117 1.63 -6.24 -7.80
C LYS A 117 1.60 -4.90 -8.55
N ASN A 118 0.47 -4.48 -9.07
CA ASN A 118 0.29 -3.21 -9.77
C ASN A 118 0.46 -2.01 -8.83
N TYR A 119 0.03 -2.14 -7.56
CA TYR A 119 0.35 -1.16 -6.52
C TYR A 119 1.86 -1.04 -6.33
N TYR A 120 2.56 -2.18 -6.19
CA TYR A 120 4.02 -2.21 -6.07
C TYR A 120 4.69 -1.51 -7.25
N ARG A 121 4.33 -1.89 -8.49
CA ARG A 121 4.90 -1.29 -9.71
C ARG A 121 4.72 0.23 -9.73
N ARG A 122 3.54 0.72 -9.33
CA ARG A 122 3.25 2.15 -9.28
C ARG A 122 4.09 2.86 -8.20
N PHE A 123 4.12 2.34 -6.97
CA PHE A 123 4.92 2.92 -5.90
C PHE A 123 6.42 2.90 -6.24
N ALA A 124 6.94 1.77 -6.72
CA ALA A 124 8.34 1.64 -7.13
C ALA A 124 8.71 2.59 -8.27
N GLN A 125 7.79 2.83 -9.23
CA GLN A 125 8.01 3.82 -10.28
C GLN A 125 8.01 5.24 -9.72
N GLN A 126 7.06 5.58 -8.85
CA GLN A 126 6.98 6.90 -8.22
C GLN A 126 8.23 7.20 -7.38
N LEU A 127 8.70 6.24 -6.58
CA LEU A 127 9.93 6.35 -5.79
C LEU A 127 11.16 6.60 -6.67
N ARG A 128 11.31 5.84 -7.76
CA ARG A 128 12.39 6.04 -8.72
C ARG A 128 12.34 7.41 -9.39
N ASN A 129 11.15 7.87 -9.78
CA ASN A 129 10.97 9.19 -10.39
C ASN A 129 11.39 10.36 -9.49
N ILE A 130 11.32 10.19 -8.16
CA ILE A 130 11.74 11.21 -7.18
C ILE A 130 13.15 10.96 -6.62
N GLY A 131 13.90 10.03 -7.21
CA GLY A 131 15.33 9.80 -6.94
C GLY A 131 15.64 8.71 -5.91
N PHE A 132 14.68 7.93 -5.43
CA PHE A 132 15.00 6.74 -4.65
C PHE A 132 15.58 5.64 -5.55
N VAL A 133 16.62 4.98 -5.05
CA VAL A 133 17.28 3.86 -5.71
C VAL A 133 17.07 2.61 -4.86
N VAL A 134 16.87 1.47 -5.51
CA VAL A 134 16.80 0.18 -4.82
C VAL A 134 18.22 -0.19 -4.40
N SER A 135 18.43 -0.36 -3.10
CA SER A 135 19.69 -0.82 -2.53
C SER A 135 19.99 -2.24 -3.02
N ASN A 136 21.20 -2.45 -3.51
CA ASN A 136 21.69 -3.78 -3.85
C ASN A 136 22.10 -4.48 -2.56
N SER A 137 21.16 -5.20 -1.93
CA SER A 137 21.53 -6.15 -0.88
C SER A 137 22.14 -7.39 -1.52
N ASN A 138 23.32 -7.81 -1.05
CA ASN A 138 23.97 -9.04 -1.50
C ASN A 138 23.29 -10.32 -0.99
N ALA A 139 22.35 -10.18 -0.04
CA ALA A 139 21.54 -11.29 0.44
C ALA A 139 20.24 -11.40 -0.37
N ALA A 140 19.92 -12.60 -0.83
CA ALA A 140 18.61 -12.90 -1.41
C ALA A 140 17.54 -12.80 -0.31
N THR A 141 16.97 -11.61 -0.17
CA THR A 141 15.88 -11.32 0.77
C THR A 141 14.62 -10.98 0.01
N ASN A 142 13.47 -11.14 0.66
CA ASN A 142 12.19 -10.71 0.11
C ASN A 142 11.89 -9.22 0.36
N VAL A 143 12.89 -8.44 0.78
CA VAL A 143 12.75 -7.02 1.11
C VAL A 143 13.52 -6.18 0.09
N LEU A 144 12.80 -5.30 -0.60
CA LEU A 144 13.38 -4.30 -1.49
C LEU A 144 13.50 -2.97 -0.77
N GLN A 145 14.74 -2.55 -0.53
CA GLN A 145 15.05 -1.34 0.21
C GLN A 145 15.23 -0.17 -0.75
N PHE A 146 14.33 0.80 -0.72
CA PHE A 146 14.44 2.04 -1.47
C PHE A 146 15.10 3.10 -0.60
N ARG A 147 16.22 3.65 -1.06
CA ARG A 147 17.00 4.67 -0.33
C ARG A 147 17.24 5.88 -1.20
N LYS A 148 17.36 7.04 -0.58
CA LYS A 148 17.74 8.29 -1.24
C LYS A 148 18.65 9.06 -0.28
N SER A 149 19.79 9.54 -0.79
CA SER A 149 20.88 10.06 0.04
C SER A 149 20.58 11.39 0.73
N ASP A 150 19.60 12.15 0.24
CA ASP A 150 19.24 13.49 0.73
C ASP A 150 18.06 13.49 1.72
N THR A 151 17.59 12.31 2.14
CA THR A 151 16.45 12.17 3.06
C THR A 151 16.73 11.14 4.14
N THR A 152 16.18 11.41 5.32
CA THR A 152 16.21 10.48 6.45
C THR A 152 15.08 9.47 6.41
N VAL A 153 14.10 9.65 5.51
CA VAL A 153 12.97 8.73 5.35
C VAL A 153 13.38 7.54 4.50
N HIS A 154 13.09 6.34 4.97
CA HIS A 154 13.38 5.09 4.30
C HIS A 154 12.09 4.42 3.85
N VAL A 155 12.15 3.72 2.72
CA VAL A 155 11.03 2.96 2.19
C VAL A 155 11.45 1.54 1.92
N ASP A 156 10.78 0.58 2.55
CA ASP A 156 11.04 -0.85 2.37
C ASP A 156 9.79 -1.54 1.84
N VAL A 157 9.94 -2.38 0.82
CA VAL A 157 8.85 -3.21 0.30
C VAL A 157 9.15 -4.66 0.61
N THR A 158 8.39 -5.26 1.50
CA THR A 158 8.44 -6.71 1.76
C THR A 158 7.47 -7.42 0.82
N ILE A 159 7.96 -8.46 0.16
CA ILE A 159 7.21 -9.27 -0.81
C ILE A 159 6.95 -10.64 -0.19
N TRP A 160 5.68 -11.00 -0.05
CA TRP A 160 5.23 -12.35 0.30
C TRP A 160 4.50 -12.97 -0.89
N PRO A 161 4.30 -14.30 -0.90
CA PRO A 161 3.60 -14.98 -1.99
C PRO A 161 2.19 -14.42 -2.26
N ASP A 162 1.52 -13.92 -1.21
CA ASP A 162 0.13 -13.50 -1.21
C ASP A 162 -0.06 -12.00 -0.94
N VAL A 163 0.96 -11.28 -0.45
CA VAL A 163 0.81 -9.87 -0.03
C VAL A 163 2.10 -9.08 -0.20
N TYR A 164 1.96 -7.77 -0.41
CA TYR A 164 3.05 -6.81 -0.42
C TYR A 164 2.86 -5.81 0.72
N ILE A 165 3.96 -5.45 1.37
CA ILE A 165 3.95 -4.51 2.50
C ILE A 165 4.98 -3.44 2.21
N LEU A 166 4.51 -2.22 1.94
CA LEU A 166 5.35 -1.04 1.79
C LEU A 166 5.41 -0.31 3.14
N LYS A 167 6.59 -0.29 3.76
CA LYS A 167 6.87 0.43 5.00
C LYS A 167 7.56 1.75 4.67
N VAL A 168 7.10 2.83 5.30
CA VAL A 168 7.73 4.16 5.25
C VAL A 168 8.08 4.57 6.66
N GLU A 169 9.36 4.80 6.94
CA GLU A 169 9.87 5.14 8.26
C GLU A 169 10.80 6.34 8.26
#